data_AF-A0A9Q0AU74-F1
#
_entry.id   AF-A0A9Q0AU74-F1
#
_cell.length_a   1.000
_cell.length_b   1.000
_cell.length_c   1.000
_cell.angle_alpha   90.00
_cell.angle_beta   90.00
_cell.angle_gamma   90.00
#
_symmetry.space_group_name_H-M   'P 1'
#
loop_
_entity.id
_entity.type
_entity.pdbx_description
1 polymer ?
#
loop_
_entity_poly.entity_id
_entity_poly.type
_entity_poly.pdbx_seq_one_letter_code
_entity_poly.pdbx_strand_id
1 'polypeptide(L)'
;MDIDCDGTQGGPADDGRCGKSTDTQSQTSFKDVVASYKKGVSDLDAKIHPYVVFGNTGTKSGYTNFDPEQYGIEPLSVMAVVCGEKLVYGIWGDENGDDGDHPMVGEASISLATACFGQGVNGNSGHDEDDVLYIAFPGSDAVPGADGADWGAKSQADFASSIQSLGDKLIKRIGSTGNSTGDSEPDPTTQVPTSTSSAASYSEPAQACAWSGHCAGKCFRRIELCLSHFTTDD
;
A
#
# COMPACT_ATOMS: atom_id res chain seq x y z
N MET A 1 0.58 -6.00 -12.29
CA MET A 1 1.56 -5.20 -11.52
C MET A 1 2.88 -5.28 -12.26
N ASP A 2 3.15 -4.31 -13.10
CA ASP A 2 4.44 -4.16 -13.77
C ASP A 2 5.47 -3.54 -12.82
N ILE A 3 6.75 -3.67 -13.17
CA ILE A 3 7.86 -3.31 -12.29
C ILE A 3 8.47 -1.99 -12.74
N ASP A 4 8.41 -1.01 -11.83
CA ASP A 4 9.10 0.26 -11.97
C ASP A 4 10.48 0.16 -11.27
N CYS A 5 11.51 0.63 -11.96
CA CYS A 5 12.90 0.65 -11.50
C CYS A 5 13.49 2.07 -11.46
N ASP A 6 12.65 3.09 -11.55
CA ASP A 6 13.01 4.49 -11.63
C ASP A 6 13.57 5.03 -10.30
N GLY A 7 14.15 6.22 -10.38
CA GLY A 7 14.81 6.87 -9.24
C GLY A 7 16.29 6.53 -9.11
N THR A 8 16.74 6.37 -7.87
CA THR A 8 18.15 6.15 -7.53
C THR A 8 18.64 4.82 -8.09
N GLN A 9 19.68 4.89 -8.92
CA GLN A 9 20.29 3.73 -9.56
C GLN A 9 21.52 3.21 -8.80
N GLY A 10 21.74 1.90 -8.84
CA GLY A 10 22.83 1.24 -8.10
C GLY A 10 22.63 1.22 -6.58
N GLY A 11 23.73 1.12 -5.85
CA GLY A 11 23.74 1.15 -4.37
C GLY A 11 23.75 -0.23 -3.71
N PRO A 12 23.88 -0.31 -2.38
CA PRO A 12 24.04 -1.58 -1.66
C PRO A 12 22.82 -2.52 -1.74
N ALA A 13 21.63 -1.98 -2.02
CA ALA A 13 20.39 -2.74 -2.16
C ALA A 13 20.16 -3.25 -3.60
N ASP A 14 21.02 -2.89 -4.55
CA ASP A 14 20.93 -3.36 -5.92
C ASP A 14 21.37 -4.83 -6.01
N ASP A 15 20.42 -5.70 -6.36
CA ASP A 15 20.62 -7.13 -6.58
C ASP A 15 20.62 -7.52 -8.07
N GLY A 16 20.63 -6.52 -8.97
CA GLY A 16 20.71 -6.69 -10.42
C GLY A 16 19.38 -6.98 -11.11
N ARG A 17 18.27 -7.14 -10.38
CA ARG A 17 16.96 -7.43 -10.99
C ARG A 17 16.37 -6.25 -11.76
N CYS A 18 16.67 -5.01 -11.35
CA CYS A 18 16.31 -3.83 -12.14
C CYS A 18 17.12 -3.69 -13.43
N GLY A 19 18.33 -4.27 -13.50
CA GLY A 19 19.14 -4.27 -14.73
C GLY A 19 18.54 -5.07 -15.89
N LYS A 20 17.32 -5.62 -15.74
CA LYS A 20 16.54 -6.21 -16.82
C LYS A 20 15.67 -5.18 -17.53
N SER A 21 15.17 -4.17 -16.83
CA SER A 21 14.32 -3.11 -17.41
C SER A 21 15.04 -2.40 -18.56
N THR A 22 14.29 -2.05 -19.59
CA THR A 22 14.77 -1.31 -20.77
C THR A 22 14.31 0.14 -20.82
N ASP A 23 13.48 0.54 -19.87
CA ASP A 23 12.78 1.83 -19.76
C ASP A 23 13.13 2.61 -18.49
N THR A 24 13.95 2.04 -17.59
CA THR A 24 14.36 2.67 -16.33
C THR A 24 14.85 4.11 -16.54
N GLN A 25 14.28 5.04 -15.76
CA GLN A 25 14.71 6.42 -15.66
C GLN A 25 15.53 6.67 -14.39
N SER A 26 16.41 7.68 -14.44
CA SER A 26 17.28 8.03 -13.31
C SER A 26 16.60 8.84 -12.21
N GLN A 27 15.29 9.04 -12.29
CA GLN A 27 14.53 9.84 -11.33
C GLN A 27 13.08 9.40 -11.24
N THR A 28 12.46 9.53 -10.07
CA THR A 28 10.99 9.44 -9.95
C THR A 28 10.35 10.83 -10.05
N SER A 29 9.04 10.87 -10.26
CA SER A 29 8.26 12.12 -10.37
C SER A 29 8.40 13.05 -9.18
N PHE A 30 8.63 12.52 -7.96
CA PHE A 30 8.70 13.32 -6.73
C PHE A 30 10.10 13.49 -6.14
N LYS A 31 11.13 13.24 -6.95
CA LYS A 31 12.54 13.43 -6.59
C LYS A 31 12.81 14.72 -5.84
N ASP A 32 12.32 15.85 -6.35
CA ASP A 32 12.61 17.17 -5.77
C ASP A 32 11.99 17.32 -4.37
N VAL A 33 10.82 16.72 -4.14
CA VAL A 33 10.17 16.72 -2.82
C VAL A 33 10.98 15.86 -1.85
N VAL A 34 11.38 14.65 -2.25
CA VAL A 34 12.22 13.75 -1.44
C VAL A 34 13.56 14.41 -1.10
N ALA A 35 14.23 15.01 -2.08
CA ALA A 35 15.48 15.75 -1.89
C ALA A 35 15.32 16.91 -0.89
N SER A 36 14.17 17.60 -0.92
CA SER A 36 13.89 18.74 -0.03
C SER A 36 13.85 18.36 1.46
N TYR A 37 13.54 17.10 1.78
CA TYR A 37 13.52 16.59 3.15
C TYR A 37 14.92 16.50 3.79
N LYS A 38 15.99 16.53 2.98
CA LYS A 38 17.39 16.52 3.45
C LYS A 38 17.70 15.35 4.39
N LYS A 39 17.15 14.17 4.09
CA LYS A 39 17.30 12.93 4.88
C LYS A 39 18.40 11.99 4.37
N GLY A 40 19.33 12.50 3.57
CA GLY A 40 20.47 11.72 3.06
C GLY A 40 20.15 10.89 1.80
N VAL A 41 18.98 11.11 1.22
CA VAL A 41 18.61 10.62 -0.12
C VAL A 41 18.24 11.82 -1.00
N SER A 42 18.54 11.71 -2.29
CA SER A 42 18.17 12.70 -3.31
C SER A 42 16.92 12.32 -4.09
N ASP A 43 16.48 11.08 -3.96
CA ASP A 43 15.33 10.50 -4.64
C ASP A 43 14.90 9.20 -3.94
N LEU A 44 13.79 8.63 -4.35
CA LEU A 44 13.43 7.24 -4.03
C LEU A 44 14.44 6.29 -4.68
N ASP A 45 14.49 5.09 -4.13
CA ASP A 45 15.31 3.98 -4.63
C ASP A 45 14.37 2.78 -4.73
N ALA A 46 14.06 2.32 -5.95
CA ALA A 46 13.10 1.24 -6.20
C ALA A 46 13.38 -0.05 -5.42
N LYS A 47 14.63 -0.28 -4.98
CA LYS A 47 15.10 -1.46 -4.25
C LYS A 47 14.93 -1.31 -2.73
N ILE A 48 14.76 -0.08 -2.24
CA ILE A 48 14.63 0.25 -0.81
C ILE A 48 13.24 0.81 -0.47
N HIS A 49 12.64 1.60 -1.34
CA HIS A 49 11.42 2.34 -1.07
C HIS A 49 10.26 1.67 -1.82
N PRO A 50 9.33 0.97 -1.12
CA PRO A 50 8.11 0.49 -1.73
C PRO A 50 7.27 1.68 -2.18
N TYR A 51 7.17 1.88 -3.48
CA TYR A 51 6.28 2.85 -4.08
C TYR A 51 5.42 2.25 -5.19
N VAL A 52 4.30 2.92 -5.43
CA VAL A 52 3.35 2.69 -6.52
C VAL A 52 3.48 3.84 -7.51
N VAL A 53 3.40 3.49 -8.80
CA VAL A 53 3.20 4.44 -9.88
C VAL A 53 1.71 4.69 -9.99
N PHE A 54 1.28 5.86 -9.55
CA PHE A 54 -0.13 6.18 -9.42
C PHE A 54 -0.43 7.50 -10.12
N GLY A 55 -1.44 7.51 -10.97
CA GLY A 55 -1.60 8.60 -11.91
C GLY A 55 -0.84 8.36 -13.21
N ASN A 56 -1.33 9.00 -14.25
CA ASN A 56 -0.64 9.08 -15.53
C ASN A 56 -0.82 10.47 -16.14
N THR A 57 0.30 11.09 -16.47
CA THR A 57 0.36 12.45 -16.97
C THR A 57 1.11 12.45 -18.29
N GLY A 58 0.43 12.91 -19.34
CA GLY A 58 0.92 12.75 -20.71
C GLY A 58 0.28 13.71 -21.71
N THR A 59 0.86 13.74 -22.90
CA THR A 59 0.47 14.57 -24.04
C THR A 59 0.05 13.74 -25.26
N LYS A 60 0.24 12.42 -25.23
CA LYS A 60 -0.06 11.53 -26.36
C LYS A 60 -1.56 11.52 -26.64
N SER A 61 -1.90 11.89 -27.87
CA SER A 61 -3.29 11.97 -28.31
C SER A 61 -4.01 10.63 -28.13
N GLY A 62 -5.17 10.67 -27.48
CA GLY A 62 -6.01 9.49 -27.22
C GLY A 62 -5.72 8.80 -25.89
N TYR A 63 -4.68 9.19 -25.17
CA TYR A 63 -4.46 8.73 -23.80
C TYR A 63 -5.42 9.44 -22.84
N THR A 64 -5.97 8.68 -21.89
CA THR A 64 -6.73 9.22 -20.77
C THR A 64 -5.76 9.47 -19.63
N ASN A 65 -5.64 10.73 -19.22
CA ASN A 65 -4.85 11.11 -18.06
C ASN A 65 -5.69 10.98 -16.79
N PHE A 66 -5.04 10.55 -15.72
CA PHE A 66 -5.57 10.43 -14.38
C PHE A 66 -4.60 11.12 -13.44
N ASP A 67 -5.07 12.19 -12.82
CA ASP A 67 -4.32 13.00 -11.86
C ASP A 67 -4.89 12.73 -10.45
N PRO A 68 -4.16 12.01 -9.59
CA PRO A 68 -4.61 11.69 -8.24
C PRO A 68 -4.88 12.92 -7.35
N GLU A 69 -4.22 14.05 -7.61
CA GLU A 69 -4.39 15.27 -6.80
C GLU A 69 -5.81 15.84 -6.93
N GLN A 70 -6.46 15.62 -8.07
CA GLN A 70 -7.87 16.01 -8.27
C GLN A 70 -8.84 15.27 -7.34
N TYR A 71 -8.40 14.15 -6.75
CA TYR A 71 -9.15 13.35 -5.80
C TYR A 71 -8.65 13.54 -4.37
N GLY A 72 -7.79 14.54 -4.13
CA GLY A 72 -7.25 14.87 -2.82
C GLY A 72 -6.17 13.92 -2.33
N ILE A 73 -5.57 13.12 -3.22
CA ILE A 73 -4.39 12.33 -2.91
C ILE A 73 -3.17 13.23 -3.08
N GLU A 74 -2.30 13.30 -2.08
CA GLU A 74 -1.11 14.17 -2.15
C GLU A 74 0.14 13.34 -2.53
N PRO A 75 1.12 13.90 -3.27
CA PRO A 75 2.38 13.24 -3.57
C PRO A 75 3.04 12.63 -2.32
N LEU A 76 3.63 11.45 -2.47
CA LEU A 76 4.24 10.69 -1.36
C LEU A 76 3.27 10.22 -0.27
N SER A 77 1.95 10.32 -0.48
CA SER A 77 0.95 9.70 0.42
C SER A 77 1.17 8.20 0.54
N VAL A 78 0.99 7.67 1.75
CA VAL A 78 0.97 6.22 1.97
C VAL A 78 -0.19 5.61 1.18
N MET A 79 0.10 4.51 0.50
CA MET A 79 -0.87 3.66 -0.20
C MET A 79 -0.86 2.28 0.43
N ALA A 80 -2.03 1.65 0.47
CA ALA A 80 -2.18 0.26 0.84
C ALA A 80 -2.33 -0.61 -0.41
N VAL A 81 -1.60 -1.72 -0.45
CA VAL A 81 -1.60 -2.65 -1.58
C VAL A 81 -1.92 -4.04 -1.04
N VAL A 82 -2.99 -4.63 -1.55
CA VAL A 82 -3.35 -6.03 -1.28
C VAL A 82 -2.84 -6.87 -2.43
N CYS A 83 -1.91 -7.78 -2.17
CA CYS A 83 -1.21 -8.57 -3.17
C CYS A 83 -0.65 -9.84 -2.53
N GLY A 84 -0.63 -10.97 -3.25
CA GLY A 84 -0.03 -12.21 -2.75
C GLY A 84 -0.52 -12.64 -1.36
N GLU A 85 -1.82 -12.46 -1.11
CA GLU A 85 -2.51 -12.69 0.19
C GLU A 85 -1.98 -11.85 1.38
N LYS A 86 -1.30 -10.73 1.09
CA LYS A 86 -0.73 -9.81 2.08
C LYS A 86 -1.32 -8.42 1.91
N LEU A 87 -1.27 -7.65 2.99
CA LEU A 87 -1.38 -6.19 2.96
C LEU A 87 0.03 -5.62 3.09
N VAL A 88 0.44 -4.83 2.11
CA VAL A 88 1.73 -4.14 2.06
C VAL A 88 1.47 -2.64 1.96
N TYR A 89 2.25 -1.85 2.69
CA TYR A 89 2.23 -0.40 2.55
C TYR A 89 3.39 0.06 1.67
N GLY A 90 3.08 1.00 0.78
CA GLY A 90 4.05 1.78 0.04
C GLY A 90 3.65 3.25 0.05
N ILE A 91 4.28 4.04 -0.80
CA ILE A 91 3.89 5.43 -1.06
C ILE A 91 3.52 5.62 -2.53
N TRP A 92 2.73 6.62 -2.85
CA TRP A 92 2.67 7.15 -4.21
C TRP A 92 4.02 7.83 -4.52
N GLY A 93 4.88 7.14 -5.27
CA GLY A 93 6.27 7.58 -5.48
C GLY A 93 6.60 8.01 -6.90
N ASP A 94 5.77 7.63 -7.86
CA ASP A 94 5.94 7.98 -9.26
C ASP A 94 4.59 8.13 -10.00
N GLU A 95 4.67 8.63 -11.22
CA GLU A 95 3.56 8.78 -12.16
C GLU A 95 4.00 8.24 -13.52
N ASN A 96 3.09 7.61 -14.26
CA ASN A 96 3.42 7.12 -15.59
C ASN A 96 3.27 8.23 -16.65
N GLY A 97 4.18 8.26 -17.62
CA GLY A 97 4.20 9.22 -18.72
C GLY A 97 3.51 8.74 -20.00
N ASP A 98 3.88 9.35 -21.13
CA ASP A 98 3.49 8.91 -22.48
C ASP A 98 4.25 7.64 -22.92
N ASP A 99 4.12 6.55 -22.17
CA ASP A 99 4.80 5.28 -22.46
C ASP A 99 3.87 4.21 -23.06
N GLY A 100 4.47 3.25 -23.75
CA GLY A 100 3.80 2.08 -24.32
C GLY A 100 2.70 2.39 -25.35
N ASP A 101 1.74 1.48 -25.48
CA ASP A 101 0.57 1.59 -26.36
C ASP A 101 -0.69 2.10 -25.64
N HIS A 102 -0.69 2.08 -24.31
CA HIS A 102 -1.82 2.49 -23.47
C HIS A 102 -1.34 3.33 -22.29
N PRO A 103 -2.17 4.26 -21.79
CA PRO A 103 -1.90 4.98 -20.55
C PRO A 103 -2.07 4.02 -19.37
N MET A 104 -0.98 3.64 -18.71
CA MET A 104 -1.00 2.68 -17.60
C MET A 104 -0.90 3.36 -16.24
N VAL A 105 -1.37 2.68 -15.20
CA VAL A 105 -1.16 3.00 -13.78
C VAL A 105 -1.06 1.69 -13.01
N GLY A 106 -0.52 1.72 -11.79
CA GLY A 106 -0.44 0.53 -10.95
C GLY A 106 0.80 -0.33 -11.22
N GLU A 107 1.84 0.26 -11.81
CA GLU A 107 3.21 -0.25 -11.67
C GLU A 107 3.68 -0.09 -10.21
N ALA A 108 4.68 -0.87 -9.85
CA ALA A 108 5.22 -0.91 -8.51
C ALA A 108 6.74 -0.98 -8.55
N SER A 109 7.39 -0.26 -7.64
CA SER A 109 8.81 -0.44 -7.38
C SER A 109 9.16 -1.91 -7.18
N ILE A 110 10.35 -2.33 -7.61
CA ILE A 110 10.77 -3.73 -7.43
C ILE A 110 10.74 -4.18 -5.95
N SER A 111 10.96 -3.28 -5.00
CA SER A 111 10.89 -3.58 -3.56
C SER A 111 9.45 -3.89 -3.10
N LEU A 112 8.45 -3.15 -3.59
CA LEU A 112 7.03 -3.42 -3.32
C LEU A 112 6.61 -4.76 -3.95
N ALA A 113 6.92 -4.98 -5.22
CA ALA A 113 6.60 -6.24 -5.90
C ALA A 113 7.30 -7.44 -5.24
N THR A 114 8.53 -7.26 -4.75
CA THR A 114 9.24 -8.29 -3.99
C THR A 114 8.54 -8.62 -2.67
N ALA A 115 7.98 -7.62 -1.97
CA ALA A 115 7.20 -7.85 -0.76
C ALA A 115 5.93 -8.67 -1.03
N CYS A 116 5.26 -8.41 -2.16
CA CYS A 116 4.10 -9.15 -2.63
C CYS A 116 4.46 -10.59 -3.02
N PHE A 117 5.34 -10.77 -3.99
CA PHE A 117 5.50 -12.01 -4.76
C PHE A 117 6.88 -12.68 -4.63
N GLY A 118 7.79 -12.09 -3.85
CA GLY A 118 9.13 -12.61 -3.62
C GLY A 118 10.11 -12.29 -4.75
N GLN A 119 11.24 -12.99 -4.77
CA GLN A 119 12.38 -12.64 -5.64
C GLN A 119 12.23 -13.08 -7.12
N GLY A 120 11.10 -13.67 -7.50
CA GLY A 120 10.85 -14.08 -8.88
C GLY A 120 10.67 -12.90 -9.85
N VAL A 121 10.21 -11.75 -9.34
CA VAL A 121 9.99 -10.54 -10.13
C VAL A 121 11.30 -9.83 -10.47
N ASN A 122 11.34 -9.17 -11.63
CA ASN A 122 12.46 -8.34 -12.08
C ASN A 122 11.97 -7.23 -13.02
N GLY A 123 12.85 -6.34 -13.46
CA GLY A 123 12.47 -5.17 -14.29
C GLY A 123 11.74 -5.48 -15.60
N ASN A 124 11.69 -6.74 -16.08
CA ASN A 124 10.89 -7.15 -17.24
C ASN A 124 9.86 -8.25 -16.92
N SER A 125 9.66 -8.59 -15.65
CA SER A 125 8.78 -9.67 -15.23
C SER A 125 8.10 -9.27 -13.93
N GLY A 126 6.91 -8.70 -14.08
CA GLY A 126 6.00 -8.37 -12.98
C GLY A 126 5.07 -9.54 -12.64
N HIS A 127 3.82 -9.19 -12.41
CA HIS A 127 2.73 -10.10 -12.06
C HIS A 127 1.49 -9.78 -12.88
N ASP A 128 0.99 -10.75 -13.64
CA ASP A 128 -0.03 -10.54 -14.69
C ASP A 128 -1.46 -10.75 -14.21
N GLU A 129 -1.66 -11.44 -13.09
CA GLU A 129 -2.99 -11.77 -12.60
C GLU A 129 -3.74 -10.55 -12.03
N ASP A 130 -5.06 -10.50 -12.27
CA ASP A 130 -5.97 -9.45 -11.80
C ASP A 130 -6.35 -9.62 -10.30
N ASP A 131 -5.35 -9.81 -9.43
CA ASP A 131 -5.53 -10.07 -8.00
C ASP A 131 -4.81 -9.05 -7.09
N VAL A 132 -4.38 -7.92 -7.66
CA VAL A 132 -3.77 -6.80 -6.93
C VAL A 132 -4.76 -5.66 -6.76
N LEU A 133 -4.94 -5.20 -5.52
CA LEU A 133 -5.76 -4.02 -5.19
C LEU A 133 -4.88 -2.90 -4.62
N TYR A 134 -4.95 -1.73 -5.24
CA TYR A 134 -4.33 -0.49 -4.76
C TYR A 134 -5.37 0.40 -4.08
N ILE A 135 -5.04 0.93 -2.91
CA ILE A 135 -5.90 1.81 -2.12
C ILE A 135 -5.12 3.08 -1.77
N ALA A 136 -5.55 4.20 -2.36
CA ALA A 136 -5.07 5.53 -2.02
C ALA A 136 -5.97 6.18 -0.96
N PHE A 137 -5.39 7.03 -0.12
CA PHE A 137 -6.12 7.72 0.94
C PHE A 137 -6.05 9.24 0.73
N PRO A 138 -7.19 9.94 0.61
CA PRO A 138 -7.19 11.39 0.47
C PRO A 138 -6.85 12.09 1.78
N GLY A 139 -6.26 13.28 1.63
CA GLY A 139 -5.93 14.21 2.71
C GLY A 139 -4.46 14.18 3.14
N SER A 140 -3.97 15.33 3.57
CA SER A 140 -2.58 15.56 3.99
C SER A 140 -2.10 14.63 5.11
N ASP A 141 -3.02 14.05 5.87
CA ASP A 141 -2.68 13.13 6.96
C ASP A 141 -2.41 11.69 6.47
N ALA A 142 -2.43 11.46 5.15
CA ALA A 142 -1.86 10.30 4.49
C ALA A 142 -0.38 10.48 4.10
N VAL A 143 0.13 11.71 4.09
CA VAL A 143 1.53 12.02 3.76
C VAL A 143 2.39 11.86 5.02
N PRO A 144 3.41 10.98 5.03
CA PRO A 144 4.31 10.84 6.17
C PRO A 144 5.16 12.10 6.39
N GLY A 145 5.43 12.86 5.33
CA GLY A 145 6.26 14.06 5.37
C GLY A 145 7.72 13.76 5.71
N ALA A 146 8.52 14.80 5.90
CA ALA A 146 9.97 14.68 6.11
C ALA A 146 10.34 13.78 7.30
N ASP A 147 9.57 13.83 8.39
CA ASP A 147 9.90 13.18 9.66
C ASP A 147 9.05 11.92 9.97
N GLY A 148 8.04 11.63 9.15
CA GLY A 148 7.15 10.48 9.38
C GLY A 148 7.51 9.20 8.62
N ALA A 149 8.62 9.21 7.87
CA ALA A 149 9.18 8.03 7.22
C ALA A 149 10.72 8.03 7.33
N ASP A 150 11.33 6.84 7.32
CA ASP A 150 12.78 6.68 7.25
C ASP A 150 13.25 6.78 5.79
N TRP A 151 13.19 7.97 5.21
CA TRP A 151 13.69 8.24 3.84
C TRP A 151 15.16 7.85 3.64
N GLY A 152 15.94 7.77 4.73
CA GLY A 152 17.34 7.37 4.69
C GLY A 152 17.57 5.87 4.82
N ALA A 153 16.50 5.06 4.83
CA ALA A 153 16.54 3.62 5.04
C ALA A 153 17.56 2.92 4.14
N LYS A 154 18.08 1.79 4.62
CA LYS A 154 19.07 0.97 3.90
C LYS A 154 18.48 -0.34 3.38
N SER A 155 17.23 -0.63 3.71
CA SER A 155 16.52 -1.81 3.25
C SER A 155 15.03 -1.53 3.09
N GLN A 156 14.39 -2.35 2.25
CA GLN A 156 12.94 -2.38 2.09
C GLN A 156 12.20 -2.54 3.42
N ALA A 157 12.71 -3.42 4.29
CA ALA A 157 12.09 -3.71 5.57
C ALA A 157 12.12 -2.50 6.51
N ASP A 158 13.23 -1.75 6.55
CA ASP A 158 13.37 -0.56 7.40
C ASP A 158 12.41 0.54 6.96
N PHE A 159 12.36 0.85 5.65
CA PHE A 159 11.44 1.85 5.14
C PHE A 159 9.98 1.45 5.37
N ALA A 160 9.60 0.22 5.01
CA ALA A 160 8.23 -0.26 5.18
C ALA A 160 7.78 -0.23 6.65
N SER A 161 8.67 -0.61 7.57
CA SER A 161 8.40 -0.53 9.02
C SER A 161 8.17 0.91 9.48
N SER A 162 8.88 1.88 8.89
CA SER A 162 8.75 3.29 9.27
C SER A 162 7.38 3.90 8.93
N ILE A 163 6.73 3.43 7.86
CA ILE A 163 5.40 3.93 7.43
C ILE A 163 4.23 3.06 7.93
N GLN A 164 4.51 1.90 8.54
CA GLN A 164 3.50 0.92 8.93
C GLN A 164 2.42 1.51 9.85
N SER A 165 2.83 2.25 10.89
CA SER A 165 1.88 2.86 11.84
C SER A 165 0.93 3.86 11.17
N LEU A 166 1.40 4.56 10.14
CA LEU A 166 0.57 5.46 9.34
C LEU A 166 -0.39 4.68 8.46
N GLY A 167 0.09 3.67 7.74
CA GLY A 167 -0.74 2.77 6.93
C GLY A 167 -1.87 2.13 7.74
N ASP A 168 -1.57 1.64 8.95
CA ASP A 168 -2.54 1.02 9.85
C ASP A 168 -3.63 1.98 10.30
N LYS A 169 -3.25 3.24 10.56
CA LYS A 169 -4.20 4.30 10.88
C LYS A 169 -5.12 4.57 9.69
N LEU A 170 -4.59 4.58 8.47
CA LEU A 170 -5.33 4.86 7.24
C LEU A 170 -6.35 3.74 6.93
N ILE A 171 -5.94 2.47 7.00
CA ILE A 171 -6.82 1.33 6.73
C ILE A 171 -8.02 1.28 7.68
N LYS A 172 -7.84 1.66 8.95
CA LYS A 172 -8.95 1.73 9.92
C LYS A 172 -10.08 2.67 9.48
N ARG A 173 -9.81 3.67 8.62
CA ARG A 173 -10.85 4.57 8.09
C ARG A 173 -11.86 3.84 7.21
N ILE A 174 -11.42 2.83 6.46
CA ILE A 174 -12.27 2.07 5.53
C ILE A 174 -13.38 1.33 6.28
N GLY A 175 -13.10 0.82 7.48
CA GLY A 175 -14.11 0.17 8.33
C GLY A 175 -14.95 1.12 9.18
N SER A 176 -14.49 2.36 9.40
CA SER A 176 -15.14 3.33 10.30
C SER A 176 -16.16 4.23 9.61
N THR A 177 -16.07 4.39 8.28
CA THR A 177 -16.99 5.21 7.47
C THR A 177 -18.41 4.63 7.38
N GLY A 178 -18.62 3.38 7.84
CA GLY A 178 -19.96 2.77 7.94
C GLY A 178 -20.82 3.26 9.12
N ASN A 179 -20.25 4.00 10.08
CA ASN A 179 -20.96 4.35 11.33
C ASN A 179 -21.27 5.85 11.50
N SER A 180 -21.12 6.65 10.43
CA SER A 180 -21.43 8.09 10.44
C SER A 180 -22.66 8.39 9.57
N THR A 181 -23.78 7.73 9.86
CA THR A 181 -25.09 8.32 9.55
C THR A 181 -25.68 8.82 10.86
N GLY A 182 -25.92 10.12 10.91
CA GLY A 182 -26.47 10.77 12.08
C GLY A 182 -27.87 10.26 12.37
N ASP A 183 -28.07 9.81 13.60
CA ASP A 183 -29.37 9.87 14.24
C ASP A 183 -29.20 10.61 15.56
N SER A 184 -29.91 11.73 15.64
CA SER A 184 -30.15 12.42 16.89
C SER A 184 -30.95 11.49 17.80
N GLU A 185 -30.47 11.30 19.02
CA GLU A 185 -31.19 10.66 20.12
C GLU A 185 -32.64 11.13 20.21
N PRO A 186 -33.58 10.21 20.49
CA PRO A 186 -34.33 10.41 21.72
C PRO A 186 -34.47 9.15 22.58
N ASP A 187 -34.15 9.34 23.85
CA ASP A 187 -34.79 8.90 25.11
C ASP A 187 -35.30 7.44 25.28
N PRO A 188 -35.01 6.77 26.42
CA PRO A 188 -35.15 5.33 26.58
C PRO A 188 -36.53 4.97 27.09
N THR A 189 -37.27 4.15 26.37
CA THR A 189 -38.19 3.18 26.95
C THR A 189 -38.70 2.28 25.85
N THR A 190 -38.37 0.98 25.91
CA THR A 190 -39.34 -0.14 26.00
C THR A 190 -38.56 -1.45 25.92
N GLN A 191 -38.81 -2.31 26.91
CA GLN A 191 -38.16 -3.61 27.13
C GLN A 191 -38.73 -4.73 26.23
N VAL A 192 -38.02 -5.87 26.24
CA VAL A 192 -38.49 -7.28 26.09
C VAL A 192 -38.35 -7.90 24.67
N PRO A 193 -37.96 -9.19 24.51
CA PRO A 193 -37.00 -10.02 25.26
C PRO A 193 -36.01 -10.82 24.35
N THR A 194 -35.02 -11.37 25.04
CA THR A 194 -34.06 -12.41 24.69
C THR A 194 -34.66 -13.67 24.04
N SER A 195 -33.97 -14.19 23.02
CA SER A 195 -34.07 -15.60 22.63
C SER A 195 -32.68 -16.20 22.43
N THR A 196 -32.46 -17.27 23.17
CA THR A 196 -31.22 -18.02 23.35
C THR A 196 -31.11 -19.11 22.29
N SER A 197 -29.95 -19.27 21.66
CA SER A 197 -29.59 -20.57 21.07
C SER A 197 -28.07 -20.81 21.06
N SER A 198 -27.65 -21.57 22.07
CA SER A 198 -26.71 -22.71 22.04
C SER A 198 -25.43 -22.63 21.21
N ALA A 199 -24.31 -22.64 21.94
CA ALA A 199 -22.98 -22.99 21.50
C ALA A 199 -22.90 -24.41 20.90
N ALA A 200 -22.12 -24.54 19.82
CA ALA A 200 -21.57 -25.82 19.37
C ALA A 200 -20.05 -25.74 19.43
N SER A 201 -19.48 -26.53 20.34
CA SER A 201 -18.05 -26.75 20.54
C SER A 201 -17.48 -27.66 19.45
N TYR A 202 -16.51 -27.15 18.68
CA TYR A 202 -15.59 -27.97 17.89
C TYR A 202 -14.16 -27.72 18.38
N SER A 203 -13.53 -28.79 18.85
CA SER A 203 -12.11 -28.85 19.19
C SER A 203 -11.35 -29.46 18.02
N GLU A 204 -10.48 -28.68 17.38
CA GLU A 204 -9.47 -29.14 16.42
C GLU A 204 -8.08 -28.59 16.79
N PRO A 205 -6.99 -29.27 16.40
CA PRO A 205 -5.69 -29.16 17.07
C PRO A 205 -4.96 -27.85 16.74
N ALA A 206 -4.23 -27.35 17.74
CA ALA A 206 -3.39 -26.17 17.64
C ALA A 206 -2.24 -26.39 16.66
N GLN A 207 -2.35 -25.79 15.47
CA GLN A 207 -1.22 -25.58 14.58
C GLN A 207 -0.78 -24.13 14.72
N ALA A 208 0.49 -23.95 15.13
CA ALA A 208 1.08 -22.66 15.42
C ALA A 208 1.16 -21.79 14.16
N CYS A 209 0.47 -20.66 14.18
CA CYS A 209 0.66 -19.60 13.21
C CYS A 209 1.61 -18.55 13.79
N ALA A 210 2.81 -18.47 13.22
CA ALA A 210 3.76 -17.40 13.50
C ALA A 210 3.73 -16.43 12.32
N TRP A 211 3.02 -15.31 12.47
CA TRP A 211 3.24 -14.10 11.67
C TRP A 211 3.39 -12.94 12.64
N SER A 212 4.62 -12.51 12.91
CA SER A 212 4.88 -11.22 13.54
C SER A 212 4.57 -10.14 12.50
N GLY A 213 3.46 -9.43 12.65
CA GLY A 213 3.11 -8.37 11.71
C GLY A 213 1.74 -7.75 11.92
N HIS A 214 0.64 -8.48 11.75
CA HIS A 214 -0.64 -7.77 11.57
C HIS A 214 -1.95 -8.46 11.96
N CYS A 215 -1.95 -9.39 12.90
CA CYS A 215 -3.17 -9.83 13.58
C CYS A 215 -2.79 -10.23 15.01
N ALA A 216 -3.37 -9.59 16.02
CA ALA A 216 -3.14 -9.97 17.41
C ALA A 216 -3.65 -11.40 17.66
N GLY A 217 -2.78 -12.39 17.50
CA GLY A 217 -2.93 -13.72 18.08
C GLY A 217 -3.97 -14.68 17.46
N LYS A 218 -4.55 -14.41 16.27
CA LYS A 218 -5.42 -15.38 15.58
C LYS A 218 -5.09 -15.54 14.10
N CYS A 219 -5.24 -16.78 13.63
CA CYS A 219 -4.88 -17.22 12.30
C CYS A 219 -6.15 -17.29 11.42
N PHE A 220 -6.22 -16.45 10.39
CA PHE A 220 -7.37 -16.39 9.47
C PHE A 220 -6.96 -16.88 8.08
N ARG A 221 -7.84 -17.62 7.40
CA ARG A 221 -7.57 -18.19 6.07
C ARG A 221 -7.94 -17.25 4.91
N ARG A 222 -8.57 -16.10 5.18
CA ARG A 222 -9.06 -15.11 4.18
C ARG A 222 -9.15 -13.71 4.80
N ILE A 223 -8.91 -12.66 4.00
CA ILE A 223 -8.92 -11.25 4.43
C ILE A 223 -10.30 -10.77 4.91
N GLU A 224 -11.37 -11.31 4.33
CA GLU A 224 -12.77 -11.03 4.74
C GLU A 224 -13.04 -11.41 6.21
N LEU A 225 -12.31 -12.40 6.73
CA LEU A 225 -12.41 -12.85 8.12
C LEU A 225 -11.57 -11.99 9.09
N CYS A 226 -10.59 -11.25 8.58
CA CYS A 226 -9.83 -10.26 9.36
C CYS A 226 -10.66 -8.99 9.55
N LEU A 227 -11.32 -8.52 8.49
CA LEU A 227 -12.16 -7.32 8.51
C LEU A 227 -13.43 -7.51 9.36
N SER A 228 -14.03 -8.70 9.37
CA SER A 228 -15.22 -8.98 10.19
C SER A 228 -14.97 -9.09 11.70
N HIS A 229 -13.71 -9.25 12.14
CA HIS A 229 -13.36 -9.31 13.56
C HIS A 229 -13.30 -7.93 14.23
N PHE A 230 -13.26 -6.85 13.45
CA PHE A 230 -13.38 -5.48 13.93
C PHE A 230 -14.83 -4.94 13.88
N THR A 231 -15.79 -5.75 13.43
CA THR A 231 -17.20 -5.35 13.25
C THR A 231 -18.16 -6.04 14.24
N THR A 232 -17.67 -6.76 15.25
CA THR A 232 -18.54 -7.34 16.28
C THR A 232 -17.98 -7.04 17.66
N ASP A 233 -18.78 -6.33 18.45
CA ASP A 233 -18.53 -5.81 19.79
C ASP A 233 -17.91 -6.81 20.78
N ASP A 234 -16.92 -6.34 21.54
CA ASP A 234 -16.80 -6.41 23.01
C ASP A 234 -15.74 -5.40 23.51
#